data_AF-A0A7K0BLB1-F1
#
_entry.id   AF-A0A7K0BLB1-F1
#
_cell.length_a   1.000
_cell.length_b   1.000
_cell.length_c   1.000
_cell.angle_alpha   90.00
_cell.angle_beta   90.00
_cell.angle_gamma   90.00
#
_symmetry.space_group_name_H-M   'P 1'
#
loop_
_entity.id
_entity.type
_entity.pdbx_description
1 polymer ?
#
loop_
_entity_poly.entity_id
_entity_poly.type
_entity_poly.pdbx_seq_one_letter_code
_entity_poly.pdbx_strand_id
1 'polypeptide(L)' 'TALSLTPASQTNIACNGGATGAAAVNTPTGGSGPYTYNWTPGNPTGDGTTSVTGLTAGTWTCTVTDANG' A
#
# COMPACT_ATOMS: atom_id res chain seq x y z
N THR A 1 15.46 2.61 15.28
CA THR A 1 15.81 3.14 13.94
C THR A 1 14.54 3.65 13.30
N ALA A 2 14.57 4.82 12.64
CA ALA A 2 13.38 5.36 11.97
C ALA A 2 12.87 4.38 10.90
N LEU A 3 11.55 4.25 10.79
CA LEU A 3 10.90 3.46 9.76
C LEU A 3 11.00 4.18 8.40
N SER A 4 11.48 3.50 7.37
CA SER A 4 11.56 4.02 6.00
C SER A 4 10.77 3.12 5.06
N LEU A 5 9.75 3.69 4.43
CA LEU A 5 8.92 3.03 3.41
C LEU A 5 9.15 3.69 2.05
N THR A 6 9.27 2.88 1.00
CA THR A 6 9.42 3.38 -0.37
C THR A 6 8.41 2.69 -1.29
N PRO A 7 7.85 3.41 -2.28
CA PRO A 7 7.02 2.79 -3.30
C PRO A 7 7.85 1.83 -4.16
N ALA A 8 7.28 0.67 -4.48
CA ALA A 8 7.91 -0.33 -5.35
C ALA A 8 7.41 -0.22 -6.78
N SER A 9 6.08 -0.18 -6.96
CA SER A 9 5.47 -0.04 -8.28
C SER A 9 4.05 0.51 -8.20
N GLN A 10 3.59 1.10 -9.31
CA GLN A 10 2.24 1.60 -9.49
C GLN A 10 1.74 1.25 -10.89
N THR A 11 0.53 0.72 -10.95
CA THR A 11 -0.21 0.49 -12.20
C THR A 11 -1.41 1.41 -12.22
N ASN A 12 -1.44 2.31 -13.21
CA ASN A 12 -2.57 3.18 -13.45
C ASN A 12 -3.80 2.38 -13.89
N ILE A 13 -4.97 2.91 -13.54
CA ILE A 13 -6.25 2.32 -13.94
C ILE A 13 -6.41 2.40 -15.45
N ALA A 14 -7.00 1.37 -16.05
CA ALA A 14 -7.38 1.42 -17.46
C ALA A 14 -8.41 2.54 -17.65
N CYS A 15 -8.24 3.33 -18.71
CA CYS A 15 -9.24 4.31 -19.12
C CYS A 15 -10.63 3.63 -19.12
N ASN A 16 -11.67 4.32 -18.61
CA ASN A 16 -13.04 3.84 -18.34
C ASN A 16 -13.38 3.48 -16.87
N GLY A 17 -12.59 3.91 -15.87
CA GLY A 17 -13.05 3.96 -14.47
C GLY A 17 -13.23 2.62 -13.75
N GLY A 18 -12.65 1.54 -14.30
CA GLY A 18 -12.65 0.23 -13.65
C GLY A 18 -11.75 0.16 -12.42
N ALA A 19 -11.93 -0.87 -11.60
CA ALA A 19 -11.05 -1.18 -10.48
C ALA A 19 -9.83 -2.02 -10.95
N THR A 20 -9.03 -1.50 -11.89
CA THR A 20 -7.86 -2.23 -12.43
C THR A 20 -6.53 -1.69 -11.93
N GLY A 21 -6.54 -0.66 -11.07
CA GLY A 21 -5.32 -0.10 -10.53
C GLY A 21 -4.63 -1.06 -9.58
N ALA A 22 -3.32 -0.94 -9.48
CA ALA A 22 -2.51 -1.70 -8.54
C ALA A 22 -1.40 -0.81 -7.96
N ALA A 23 -0.98 -1.09 -6.74
CA ALA A 23 0.13 -0.42 -6.10
C ALA A 23 0.90 -1.42 -5.23
N ALA A 24 2.23 -1.24 -5.17
CA ALA A 24 3.09 -2.01 -4.30
C ALA A 24 4.10 -1.09 -3.62
N VAL A 25 4.43 -1.43 -2.38
CA VAL A 25 5.49 -0.80 -1.58
C VAL A 25 6.57 -1.84 -1.27
N ASN A 26 7.81 -1.38 -1.10
CA ASN A 26 8.88 -2.26 -0.64
C ASN A 26 8.66 -2.61 0.83
N THR A 27 9.25 -3.73 1.27
CA THR A 27 9.34 -4.02 2.70
C THR A 27 10.03 -2.86 3.42
N PRO A 28 9.47 -2.36 4.54
CA PRO A 28 10.07 -1.28 5.29
C PRO A 28 11.49 -1.64 5.74
N THR A 29 12.36 -0.64 5.74
CA THR A 29 13.69 -0.75 6.33
C THR A 29 13.75 0.07 7.63
N GLY A 30 14.51 -0.39 8.62
CA GLY A 30 14.44 0.16 9.98
C GLY A 30 13.22 -0.37 10.74
N GLY A 31 12.79 0.30 11.81
CA GLY A 31 11.68 -0.17 12.66
C GLY A 31 11.97 -1.48 13.42
N SER A 32 10.96 -1.98 14.13
CA SER A 32 10.98 -3.33 14.69
C SER A 32 9.76 -4.08 14.18
N GLY A 33 9.97 -5.18 13.46
CA GLY A 33 8.86 -6.02 12.98
C GLY A 33 8.10 -6.69 14.14
N PRO A 34 6.85 -7.13 13.92
CA PRO A 34 6.08 -7.17 12.66
C PRO A 34 5.51 -5.80 12.19
N TYR A 35 5.21 -5.69 10.89
CA TYR A 35 4.60 -4.49 10.28
C TYR A 35 3.15 -4.72 9.91
N THR A 36 2.30 -3.72 10.15
CA THR A 36 0.92 -3.68 9.66
C THR A 36 0.80 -2.66 8.53
N TYR A 37 0.04 -3.02 7.49
CA TYR A 37 -0.20 -2.17 6.31
C TYR A 37 -1.69 -1.84 6.26
N ASN A 38 -2.01 -0.57 6.08
CA ASN A 38 -3.39 -0.13 5.94
C ASN A 38 -3.53 0.76 4.71
N TRP A 39 -4.33 0.32 3.75
CA TRP A 39 -4.62 1.07 2.54
C TRP A 39 -5.92 1.86 2.70
N THR A 40 -5.91 3.13 2.29
CA THR A 40 -7.08 4.03 2.34
C THR A 40 -7.24 4.72 0.99
N PRO A 41 -8.46 5.10 0.57
CA PRO A 41 -9.70 5.26 1.36
C PRO A 41 -10.60 4.02 1.50
N GLY A 42 -10.25 2.89 0.89
CA GLY A 42 -11.05 1.66 0.96
C GLY A 42 -10.20 0.44 1.28
N ASN A 43 -10.79 -0.74 1.16
CA ASN A 43 -10.17 -2.04 1.45
C ASN A 43 -9.98 -2.83 0.13
N PRO A 44 -8.86 -2.62 -0.58
CA PRO A 44 -8.59 -3.25 -1.86
C PRO A 44 -8.22 -4.73 -1.70
N THR A 45 -8.08 -5.43 -2.82
CA THR A 45 -7.64 -6.83 -2.77
C THR A 45 -6.17 -6.86 -2.36
N GLY A 46 -5.87 -7.55 -1.25
CA GLY A 46 -4.53 -7.60 -0.66
C GLY A 46 -4.26 -6.55 0.41
N ASP A 47 -5.29 -5.85 0.90
CA ASP A 47 -5.16 -4.97 2.07
C ASP A 47 -4.54 -5.74 3.27
N GLY A 48 -3.73 -5.05 4.08
CA GLY A 48 -2.87 -5.69 5.08
C GLY A 48 -1.51 -6.15 4.55
N THR A 49 -1.24 -6.03 3.25
CA THR A 49 0.04 -6.47 2.65
C THR A 49 0.77 -5.35 1.91
N THR A 50 1.98 -5.66 1.41
CA THR A 50 2.82 -4.75 0.64
C THR A 50 2.32 -4.50 -0.78
N SER A 51 1.35 -5.26 -1.28
CA SER A 51 0.87 -5.17 -2.67
C SER A 51 -0.64 -5.32 -2.74
N VAL A 52 -1.28 -4.35 -3.42
CA VAL A 52 -2.73 -4.28 -3.57
C VAL A 52 -3.14 -4.15 -5.02
N THR A 53 -4.30 -4.70 -5.34
CA THR A 53 -4.94 -4.63 -6.66
C THR A 53 -6.43 -4.30 -6.50
N GLY A 54 -7.09 -3.96 -7.59
CA GLY A 54 -8.50 -3.57 -7.51
C GLY A 54 -8.69 -2.11 -7.11
N LEU A 55 -7.68 -1.26 -7.32
CA LEU A 55 -7.76 0.15 -6.96
C LEU A 55 -8.64 0.91 -7.95
N THR A 56 -9.56 1.71 -7.41
CA THR A 56 -10.41 2.64 -8.16
C THR A 56 -9.75 4.01 -8.30
N ALA A 57 -10.30 4.85 -9.19
CA ALA A 57 -9.75 6.16 -9.47
C ALA A 57 -9.76 7.03 -8.21
N GLY A 58 -8.59 7.52 -7.81
CA GLY A 58 -8.43 8.30 -6.60
C GLY A 58 -6.99 8.28 -6.10
N THR A 59 -6.77 9.02 -5.02
CA THR A 59 -5.49 8.99 -4.30
C THR A 59 -5.56 7.89 -3.25
N TRP A 60 -4.63 6.93 -3.33
CA TRP A 60 -4.51 5.85 -2.37
C TRP A 60 -3.33 6.12 -1.44
N THR A 61 -3.53 5.94 -0.14
CA THR A 61 -2.48 6.10 0.88
C THR A 61 -2.26 4.79 1.60
N CYS A 62 -1.00 4.33 1.63
CA CYS A 62 -0.55 3.20 2.44
C CYS A 62 0.08 3.74 3.73
N THR A 63 -0.51 3.40 4.87
CA THR A 63 0.08 3.67 6.18
C THR A 63 0.70 2.37 6.70
N VAL A 64 1.96 2.45 7.13
CA VAL A 64 2.67 1.30 7.68
C VAL A 64 3.08 1.60 9.10
N THR A 65 2.73 0.71 10.02
CA THR A 65 3.04 0.83 11.45
C THR A 65 3.94 -0.34 11.86
N ASP A 66 5.01 -0.06 12.60
CA ASP A 66 5.87 -1.10 13.17
C ASP A 66 5.34 -1.57 14.53
N ALA A 67 5.97 -2.59 15.10
CA ALA A 67 5.51 -3.20 16.35
C ALA A 67 5.52 -2.24 17.55
N ASN A 68 6.27 -1.13 17.46
CA ASN A 68 6.37 -0.15 18.54
C ASN A 68 5.36 1.02 18.45
N GLY A 69 4.51 1.06 17.41
CA GLY A 69 3.53 2.13 17.19
C GLY A 69 4.12 3.39 16.59
#